data_AF-A0A2N2PVS1-F1
#
_entry.id   AF-A0A2N2PVS1-F1
#
_cell.length_a   1.000
_cell.length_b   1.000
_cell.length_c   1.000
_cell.angle_alpha   90.00
_cell.angle_beta   90.00
_cell.angle_gamma   90.00
#
_symmetry.space_group_name_H-M   'P 1'
#
loop_
_entity.id
_entity.type
_entity.pdbx_description
1 polymer ?
#
loop_
_entity_poly.entity_id
_entity_poly.type
_entity_poly.pdbx_seq_one_letter_code
_entity_poly.pdbx_strand_id
1 'polypeptide(L)'
;MVAPPAVASPAVASPAVASPAVAGLLTVPPHADPPTFHWVATWGAAATPGELSAPADIAVDAAGNVYIADTGNHRVQVFTPGGTFLRGFGQV
;
A
#
# COMPACT_ATOMS: atom_id res chain seq x y z
N MET A 1 -10.07 -27.63 -60.74
CA MET A 1 -8.81 -27.64 -59.96
C MET A 1 -9.08 -26.94 -58.63
N VAL A 2 -9.20 -27.71 -57.55
CA VAL A 2 -9.45 -27.21 -56.20
C VAL A 2 -8.12 -27.22 -55.45
N ALA A 3 -7.73 -26.08 -54.87
CA ALA A 3 -6.49 -25.97 -54.10
C ALA A 3 -6.56 -26.85 -52.82
N PRO A 4 -5.49 -27.57 -52.44
CA PRO A 4 -5.47 -28.33 -51.19
C PRO A 4 -5.34 -27.39 -49.97
N PRO A 5 -5.91 -27.77 -48.81
CA PRO A 5 -5.88 -26.96 -47.60
C PRO A 5 -4.48 -26.92 -46.96
N ALA A 6 -4.08 -25.74 -46.48
CA ALA A 6 -2.85 -25.53 -45.74
C ALA A 6 -2.97 -26.15 -44.33
N VAL A 7 -2.27 -27.28 -44.10
CA VAL A 7 -2.11 -27.86 -42.76
C VAL A 7 -0.86 -27.24 -42.14
N ALA A 8 -1.05 -26.46 -41.07
CA ALA A 8 0.03 -25.85 -40.30
C ALA A 8 0.86 -26.91 -39.56
N SER A 9 2.18 -26.82 -39.68
CA SER A 9 3.14 -27.68 -38.98
C SER A 9 3.04 -27.52 -37.46
N PRO A 10 2.97 -28.59 -36.66
CA PRO A 10 3.10 -28.49 -35.22
C PRO A 10 4.55 -28.12 -34.86
N ALA A 11 4.72 -27.01 -34.16
CA ALA A 11 6.01 -26.57 -33.62
C ALA A 11 6.51 -27.58 -32.59
N VAL A 12 7.73 -28.07 -32.82
CA VAL A 12 8.49 -28.96 -31.94
C VAL A 12 8.78 -28.24 -30.62
N ALA A 13 8.34 -28.83 -29.50
CA ALA A 13 8.70 -28.36 -28.16
C ALA A 13 10.23 -28.46 -27.97
N SER A 14 10.87 -27.33 -27.62
CA SER A 14 12.28 -27.32 -27.22
C SER A 14 12.41 -27.60 -25.72
N PRO A 15 13.40 -28.41 -25.30
CA PRO A 15 13.50 -28.91 -23.94
C PRO A 15 13.93 -27.81 -22.97
N ALA A 16 13.39 -27.86 -21.75
CA ALA A 16 13.82 -27.04 -20.63
C ALA A 16 15.31 -27.28 -20.36
N VAL A 17 16.14 -26.24 -20.52
CA VAL A 17 17.54 -26.27 -20.11
C VAL A 17 17.59 -26.11 -18.60
N ALA A 18 17.76 -27.21 -17.89
CA ALA A 18 18.12 -27.20 -16.47
C ALA A 18 19.55 -26.65 -16.33
N SER A 19 19.70 -25.51 -15.64
CA SER A 19 21.02 -24.98 -15.29
C SER A 19 21.61 -25.79 -14.12
N PRO A 20 22.88 -26.22 -14.19
CA PRO A 20 23.56 -26.81 -13.04
C PRO A 20 23.91 -25.69 -12.05
N ALA A 21 23.51 -25.89 -10.79
CA ALA A 21 23.85 -25.02 -9.68
C ALA A 21 25.37 -24.92 -9.52
N VAL A 22 25.92 -23.70 -9.58
CA VAL A 22 27.30 -23.43 -9.15
C VAL A 22 27.28 -23.25 -7.63
N ALA A 23 27.92 -24.18 -6.93
CA ALA A 23 28.22 -24.08 -5.51
C ALA A 23 29.32 -23.02 -5.28
N GLY A 24 29.13 -22.11 -4.31
CA GLY A 24 30.26 -21.47 -3.62
C GLY A 24 30.39 -19.94 -3.60
N LEU A 25 29.33 -19.15 -3.76
CA LEU A 25 29.40 -17.71 -3.47
C LEU A 25 28.27 -17.31 -2.51
N LEU A 26 28.61 -16.66 -1.39
CA LEU A 26 27.65 -15.96 -0.54
C LEU A 26 27.03 -14.82 -1.37
N THR A 27 25.97 -15.13 -2.11
CA THR A 27 25.11 -14.10 -2.67
C THR A 27 24.31 -13.54 -1.50
N VAL A 28 24.53 -12.26 -1.18
CA VAL A 28 23.56 -11.52 -0.38
C VAL A 28 22.24 -11.62 -1.17
N PRO A 29 21.16 -12.17 -0.61
CA PRO A 29 19.89 -12.24 -1.32
C PRO A 29 19.56 -10.83 -1.84
N PRO A 30 19.07 -10.68 -3.08
CA PRO A 30 18.66 -9.38 -3.58
C PRO A 30 17.76 -8.76 -2.54
N HIS A 31 18.21 -7.62 -2.04
CA HIS A 31 17.58 -6.80 -1.00
C HIS A 31 16.07 -6.94 -1.12
N ALA A 32 15.46 -7.49 -0.08
CA ALA A 32 14.03 -7.78 -0.01
C ALA A 32 13.24 -6.67 -0.71
N ASP A 33 12.28 -7.06 -1.56
CA ASP A 33 11.50 -6.16 -2.40
C ASP A 33 11.19 -4.84 -1.66
N PRO A 34 11.44 -3.68 -2.28
CA PRO A 34 11.25 -2.40 -1.59
C PRO A 34 9.81 -2.35 -1.06
N PRO A 35 9.60 -1.93 0.20
CA PRO A 35 8.27 -1.84 0.76
C PRO A 35 7.41 -0.97 -0.13
N THR A 36 6.34 -1.54 -0.66
CA THR A 36 5.36 -0.81 -1.47
C THR A 36 4.33 -0.19 -0.54
N PHE A 37 4.15 1.12 -0.64
CA PHE A 37 3.09 1.81 0.07
C PHE A 37 1.79 1.67 -0.74
N HIS A 38 0.75 1.18 -0.10
CA HIS A 38 -0.61 1.23 -0.62
C HIS A 38 -1.37 2.31 0.12
N TRP A 39 -2.10 3.13 -0.63
CA TRP A 39 -3.00 4.08 0.00
C TRP A 39 -4.13 3.31 0.71
N VAL A 40 -4.41 3.66 1.97
CA VAL A 40 -5.40 2.97 2.80
C VAL A 40 -6.72 3.72 2.80
N ALA A 41 -6.70 5.01 3.16
CA ALA A 41 -7.89 5.86 3.19
C ALA A 41 -7.52 7.35 3.24
N THR A 42 -8.51 8.20 2.97
CA THR A 42 -8.48 9.65 3.20
C THR A 42 -9.69 9.99 4.07
N TRP A 43 -9.45 10.75 5.12
CA TRP A 43 -10.45 11.27 6.06
C TRP A 43 -10.07 12.73 6.40
N GLY A 44 -10.97 13.50 7.00
CA GLY A 44 -10.69 14.93 7.31
C GLY A 44 -11.67 15.94 6.72
N ALA A 45 -12.55 15.55 5.80
CA ALA A 45 -13.34 16.46 4.97
C ALA A 45 -14.86 16.37 5.26
N ALA A 46 -15.31 17.14 6.27
CA ALA A 46 -16.71 17.49 6.65
C ALA A 46 -17.67 16.32 7.02
N ALA A 47 -18.57 16.37 8.02
CA ALA A 47 -19.20 17.46 8.77
C ALA A 47 -19.56 16.99 10.21
N THR A 48 -18.56 16.96 11.12
CA THR A 48 -18.53 16.33 12.47
C THR A 48 -18.35 14.81 12.51
N PRO A 49 -17.82 14.28 13.64
CA PRO A 49 -16.40 14.30 14.02
C PRO A 49 -15.47 13.91 12.86
N GLY A 50 -14.25 14.46 12.83
CA GLY A 50 -13.31 14.19 11.74
C GLY A 50 -13.18 15.29 10.70
N GLU A 51 -13.86 16.42 10.87
CA GLU A 51 -13.55 17.64 10.13
C GLU A 51 -12.30 18.31 10.72
N LEU A 52 -11.37 18.75 9.89
CA LEU A 52 -10.16 19.44 10.32
C LEU A 52 -10.15 20.88 9.81
N SER A 53 -9.81 21.82 10.69
CA SER A 53 -9.64 23.24 10.40
C SER A 53 -8.22 23.65 10.78
N ALA A 54 -7.40 23.99 9.79
CA ALA A 54 -6.00 24.37 9.97
C ALA A 54 -5.21 23.42 10.92
N PRO A 55 -5.16 22.10 10.63
CA PRO A 55 -4.41 21.18 11.46
C PRO A 55 -2.91 21.54 11.44
N ALA A 56 -2.29 21.62 12.62
CA ALA A 56 -0.89 22.02 12.74
C ALA A 56 0.06 20.83 12.81
N ASP A 57 -0.38 19.70 13.37
CA ASP A 57 0.50 18.56 13.62
C ASP A 57 -0.26 17.22 13.69
N ILE A 58 0.49 16.12 13.54
CA ILE A 58 0.01 14.73 13.58
C ILE A 58 1.00 13.81 14.31
N ALA A 59 0.50 12.95 15.20
CA ALA A 59 1.29 11.94 15.90
C ALA A 59 0.57 10.58 15.90
N VAL A 60 1.33 9.49 16.03
CA VAL A 60 0.79 8.12 16.03
C VAL A 60 1.26 7.37 17.28
N ASP A 61 0.34 6.69 17.98
CA ASP A 61 0.69 5.85 19.14
C ASP A 61 1.11 4.43 18.75
N ALA A 62 1.54 3.63 19.74
CA ALA A 62 1.99 2.25 19.51
C ALA A 62 0.88 1.30 19.00
N ALA A 63 -0.39 1.68 19.17
CA ALA A 63 -1.54 0.94 18.63
C ALA A 63 -1.94 1.41 17.22
N GLY A 64 -1.25 2.43 16.68
CA GLY A 64 -1.52 3.00 15.38
C GLY A 64 -2.62 4.07 15.38
N ASN A 65 -3.10 4.51 16.55
CA ASN A 65 -4.09 5.58 16.58
C ASN A 65 -3.43 6.91 16.20
N VAL A 66 -4.14 7.69 15.39
CA VAL A 66 -3.67 8.94 14.81
C VAL A 66 -4.23 10.11 15.59
N TYR A 67 -3.37 10.96 16.15
CA TYR A 67 -3.71 12.16 16.91
C TYR A 67 -3.43 13.36 16.02
N ILE A 68 -4.41 14.26 15.87
CA ILE A 68 -4.31 15.44 15.03
C ILE A 68 -4.57 16.68 15.87
N ALA A 69 -3.63 17.63 15.86
CA ALA A 69 -3.79 18.95 16.46
C ALA A 69 -4.58 19.85 15.51
N ASP A 70 -5.89 19.95 15.75
CA ASP A 70 -6.88 20.66 14.92
C ASP A 70 -7.03 22.10 15.40
N THR A 71 -5.99 22.91 15.11
CA THR A 71 -5.77 24.24 15.70
C THR A 71 -6.90 25.22 15.44
N GLY A 72 -7.45 25.22 14.23
CA GLY A 72 -8.56 26.10 13.85
C GLY A 72 -9.86 25.78 14.58
N ASN A 73 -9.99 24.57 15.10
CA ASN A 73 -11.12 24.16 15.94
C ASN A 73 -10.75 24.07 17.43
N HIS A 74 -9.56 24.55 17.83
CA HIS A 74 -9.07 24.52 19.22
C HIS A 74 -9.19 23.15 19.90
N ARG A 75 -8.99 22.08 19.14
CA ARG A 75 -9.15 20.70 19.62
C ARG A 75 -8.03 19.78 19.14
N VAL A 76 -7.94 18.63 19.78
CA VAL A 76 -7.16 17.48 19.32
C VAL A 76 -8.14 16.36 19.01
N GLN A 77 -8.03 15.74 17.84
CA GLN A 77 -8.87 14.60 17.44
C GLN A 77 -8.03 13.32 17.32
N VAL A 78 -8.60 12.19 17.71
CA VAL A 78 -7.97 10.87 17.68
C VAL A 78 -8.75 9.96 16.75
N PHE A 79 -8.05 9.25 15.87
CA PHE A 79 -8.61 8.35 14.88
C PHE A 79 -7.97 6.96 14.97
N THR A 80 -8.69 5.94 14.52
CA THR A 80 -8.11 4.63 14.21
C THR A 80 -7.15 4.74 13.01
N PRO A 81 -6.27 3.76 12.78
CA PRO A 81 -5.46 3.69 11.55
C PRO A 81 -6.29 3.76 10.25
N GLY A 82 -7.55 3.33 10.31
CA GLY A 82 -8.50 3.38 9.19
C GLY A 82 -9.27 4.70 9.05
N GLY A 83 -8.94 5.72 9.86
CA GLY A 83 -9.58 7.04 9.78
C GLY A 83 -10.91 7.19 10.50
N THR A 84 -11.32 6.21 11.32
CA THR A 84 -12.54 6.30 12.13
C THR A 84 -12.27 7.17 13.36
N PHE A 85 -13.11 8.19 13.60
CA PHE A 85 -12.99 9.01 14.81
C PHE A 85 -13.22 8.19 16.08
N LEU A 86 -12.30 8.32 17.03
CA LEU A 86 -12.36 7.67 18.33
C LEU A 86 -12.81 8.64 19.42
N ARG A 87 -12.15 9.79 19.53
CA ARG A 87 -12.41 10.79 20.57
C ARG A 87 -11.73 12.11 20.24
N GLY A 88 -12.15 13.18 20.92
CA GLY A 88 -11.51 14.49 20.84
C GLY A 88 -11.33 15.13 22.20
N PHE A 89 -10.41 16.08 22.28
CA PHE A 89 -10.08 16.85 23.46
C PHE A 89 -10.08 18.35 23.11
N GLY A 90 -10.59 19.21 23.99
CA GLY A 90 -10.69 20.66 23.73
C GLY A 90 -12.14 21.14 23.59
N GLN A 91 -12.32 22.44 23.40
CA GLN A 91 -13.65 23.06 23.31
C GLN A 91 -14.14 23.10 21.86
N VAL A 92 -15.46 22.94 21.70
CA VAL A 92 -16.19 23.03 20.42
C VAL A 92 -16.66 24.46 20.19
#